data_AF-A0A0D0RAJ2-F1
#
_entry.id   AF-A0A0D0RAJ2-F1
#
_cell.length_a   1.000
_cell.length_b   1.000
_cell.length_c   1.000
_cell.angle_alpha   90.00
_cell.angle_beta   90.00
_cell.angle_gamma   90.00
#
_symmetry.space_group_name_H-M   'P 1'
#
loop_
_entity.id
_entity.type
_entity.pdbx_description
1 polymer ?
#
loop_
_entity_poly.entity_id
_entity_poly.type
_entity_poly.pdbx_seq_one_letter_code
_entity_poly.pdbx_strand_id
1 'polypeptide(L)'
;MTETDNKISREGLNNSSAKWIEEGSVLIALAGQGKTRGTAAIARIPLTTNQSIAAIKFNENVYPDYAFQNLDSRYDELRNISSGDGTRGGLNKKMLSDLEIMLPTLAEQKKIGEYFSNLDNLITLPNHP
;
A
#
# COMPACT_ATOMS: atom_id res chain seq x y z
N MET A 1 5.96 7.69 -12.63
CA MET A 1 5.57 6.54 -13.47
C MET A 1 4.09 6.69 -13.78
N THR A 2 3.69 6.76 -15.05
CA THR A 2 2.32 7.15 -15.48
C THR A 2 1.49 6.01 -16.05
N GLU A 3 2.04 4.80 -16.15
CA GLU A 3 1.36 3.63 -16.71
C GLU A 3 1.70 2.34 -15.95
N THR A 4 0.82 1.34 -16.04
CA THR A 4 1.07 -0.04 -15.56
C THR A 4 1.49 -0.93 -16.74
N ASP A 5 2.40 -1.87 -16.50
CA ASP A 5 2.92 -2.78 -17.54
C ASP A 5 1.85 -3.72 -18.13
N ASN A 6 0.86 -4.08 -17.32
CA ASN A 6 -0.26 -4.94 -17.71
C ASN A 6 -1.58 -4.19 -17.57
N LYS A 7 -2.50 -4.40 -18.51
CA LYS A 7 -3.83 -3.76 -18.57
C LYS A 7 -4.90 -4.84 -18.73
N ILE A 8 -6.06 -4.64 -18.08
CA ILE A 8 -7.23 -5.54 -18.17
C ILE A 8 -8.34 -4.86 -18.98
N SER A 9 -9.08 -5.65 -19.78
CA SER A 9 -10.26 -5.13 -20.49
C SER A 9 -11.41 -4.84 -19.52
N ARG A 10 -12.35 -3.98 -19.91
CA ARG A 10 -13.57 -3.72 -19.11
C ARG A 10 -14.38 -5.00 -18.87
N GLU A 11 -14.48 -5.84 -19.89
CA GLU A 11 -15.13 -7.15 -19.78
C GLU A 11 -14.41 -8.06 -18.78
N GLY A 12 -13.08 -8.11 -18.84
CA GLY A 12 -12.27 -8.87 -17.89
C GLY A 12 -12.40 -8.37 -16.46
N LEU A 13 -12.51 -7.05 -16.24
CA LEU A 13 -12.77 -6.47 -14.93
C LEU A 13 -14.14 -6.90 -14.38
N ASN A 14 -15.19 -6.79 -15.20
CA ASN A 14 -16.56 -7.11 -14.78
C ASN A 14 -16.76 -8.61 -14.52
N ASN A 15 -15.99 -9.48 -15.18
CA ASN A 15 -16.13 -10.93 -15.12
C ASN A 15 -15.03 -11.61 -14.29
N SER A 16 -14.25 -10.87 -13.51
CA SER A 16 -13.19 -11.44 -12.67
C SER A 16 -13.26 -10.94 -11.23
N SER A 17 -12.35 -11.45 -10.39
CA SER A 17 -12.18 -10.97 -9.01
C SER A 17 -11.33 -9.70 -8.91
N ALA A 18 -10.93 -9.13 -10.05
CA ALA A 18 -10.17 -7.90 -10.11
C ALA A 18 -10.96 -6.72 -9.51
N LYS A 19 -10.28 -5.82 -8.81
CA LYS A 19 -10.90 -4.66 -8.16
C LYS A 19 -10.24 -3.39 -8.66
N TRP A 20 -11.06 -2.42 -9.07
CA TRP A 20 -10.60 -1.09 -9.44
C TRP A 20 -10.15 -0.32 -8.20
N ILE A 21 -8.95 0.24 -8.26
CA ILE A 21 -8.32 1.02 -7.21
C ILE A 21 -8.05 2.43 -7.73
N GLU A 22 -8.44 3.42 -6.94
CA GLU A 22 -8.22 4.83 -7.23
C GLU A 22 -6.78 5.25 -6.88
N GLU A 23 -6.28 6.25 -7.60
CA GLU A 23 -5.03 6.93 -7.28
C GLU A 23 -5.05 7.44 -5.84
N GLY A 24 -3.90 7.39 -5.16
CA GLY A 24 -3.75 7.77 -3.76
C GLY A 24 -4.16 6.67 -2.76
N SER A 25 -4.58 5.49 -3.23
CA SER A 25 -4.78 4.34 -2.34
C SER A 25 -3.44 3.73 -1.93
N VAL A 26 -3.34 3.27 -0.67
CA VAL A 26 -2.20 2.46 -0.21
C VAL A 26 -2.52 0.99 -0.35
N LEU A 27 -1.62 0.24 -0.97
CA LEU A 27 -1.72 -1.18 -1.23
C LEU A 27 -0.85 -1.96 -0.23
N ILE A 28 -1.37 -3.04 0.33
CA ILE A 28 -0.64 -3.97 1.20
C ILE A 28 -0.74 -5.38 0.61
N ALA A 29 0.41 -6.03 0.43
CA ALA A 29 0.46 -7.42 0.00
C ALA A 29 0.05 -8.37 1.14
N LEU A 30 -1.09 -9.06 0.97
CA LEU A 30 -1.66 -9.98 1.95
C LEU A 30 -1.00 -11.36 1.92
N ALA A 31 -0.56 -11.77 0.74
CA ALA A 31 0.07 -13.05 0.48
C ALA A 31 1.36 -12.87 -0.34
N GLY A 32 2.30 -13.79 -0.19
CA GLY A 32 3.58 -13.79 -0.89
C GLY A 32 4.67 -14.46 -0.06
N GLN A 33 5.67 -15.03 -0.72
CA GLN A 33 6.86 -15.59 -0.07
C GLN A 33 7.94 -14.51 0.11
N GLY A 34 8.94 -14.79 0.94
CA GLY A 34 10.06 -13.86 1.17
C GLY A 34 9.58 -12.56 1.80
N LYS A 35 10.09 -11.41 1.33
CA LYS A 35 9.73 -10.07 1.85
C LYS A 35 8.39 -9.53 1.34
N THR A 36 7.74 -10.20 0.39
CA THR A 36 6.54 -9.69 -0.29
C THR A 36 5.34 -9.50 0.64
N ARG A 37 5.09 -10.43 1.56
CA ARG A 37 3.95 -10.33 2.49
C ARG A 37 4.19 -9.23 3.51
N GLY A 38 3.27 -8.28 3.59
CA GLY A 38 3.36 -7.08 4.45
C GLY A 38 3.94 -5.85 3.76
N THR A 39 4.46 -5.97 2.53
CA THR A 39 4.98 -4.81 1.78
C THR A 39 3.87 -3.82 1.45
N ALA A 40 4.16 -2.54 1.65
CA ALA A 40 3.30 -1.44 1.27
C ALA A 40 3.72 -0.84 -0.08
N ALA A 41 2.75 -0.29 -0.82
CA ALA A 41 2.97 0.51 -2.01
C ALA A 41 1.87 1.57 -2.13
N ILE A 42 2.10 2.62 -2.92
CA ILE A 42 1.11 3.66 -3.18
C ILE A 42 0.70 3.63 -4.66
N ALA A 43 -0.61 3.59 -4.92
CA ALA A 43 -1.14 3.67 -6.27
C ALA A 43 -1.02 5.11 -6.78
N ARG A 44 -0.01 5.38 -7.62
CA ARG A 44 0.19 6.71 -8.26
C ARG A 44 -0.64 6.93 -9.50
N ILE A 45 -1.35 5.89 -9.95
CA ILE A 45 -2.32 5.92 -11.03
C ILE A 45 -3.45 4.94 -10.68
N PRO A 46 -4.66 5.13 -11.25
CA PRO A 46 -5.71 4.12 -11.13
C PRO A 46 -5.26 2.78 -11.73
N LEU A 47 -5.54 1.69 -11.02
CA LEU A 47 -5.14 0.34 -11.42
C LEU A 47 -6.13 -0.71 -10.93
N THR A 48 -5.92 -1.97 -11.28
CA THR A 48 -6.71 -3.09 -10.75
C THR A 48 -5.86 -4.07 -9.97
N THR A 49 -6.37 -4.58 -8.85
CA THR A 49 -5.68 -5.61 -8.04
C THR A 49 -6.45 -6.91 -7.99
N ASN A 50 -5.76 -8.01 -7.69
CA ASN A 50 -6.36 -9.31 -7.38
C ASN A 50 -6.68 -9.43 -5.87
N GLN A 51 -7.04 -10.64 -5.43
CA GLN A 51 -7.41 -10.93 -4.04
C GLN A 51 -6.23 -11.00 -3.05
N SER A 52 -4.99 -11.03 -3.55
CA SER A 52 -3.78 -11.11 -2.73
C SER A 52 -3.27 -9.73 -2.26
N ILE A 53 -3.98 -8.67 -2.62
CA ILE A 53 -3.66 -7.28 -2.25
C ILE A 53 -4.87 -6.67 -1.52
N ALA A 54 -4.61 -6.02 -0.39
CA ALA A 54 -5.55 -5.09 0.21
C ALA A 54 -5.25 -3.68 -0.28
N ALA A 55 -6.28 -2.95 -0.65
CA ALA A 55 -6.20 -1.52 -0.94
C ALA A 55 -6.93 -0.75 0.15
N ILE A 56 -6.28 0.27 0.69
CA ILE A 56 -6.80 1.19 1.68
C ILE A 56 -7.04 2.51 0.96
N LYS A 57 -8.32 2.86 0.83
CA LYS A 57 -8.76 4.15 0.31
C LYS A 57 -8.94 5.11 1.48
N PHE A 58 -8.43 6.32 1.32
CA PHE A 58 -8.52 7.37 2.33
C PHE A 58 -9.56 8.42 1.96
N ASN A 59 -10.10 9.09 2.97
CA ASN A 59 -10.92 10.29 2.78
C ASN A 59 -10.01 11.54 2.74
N GLU A 60 -10.62 12.71 2.57
CA GLU A 60 -9.93 14.00 2.44
C GLU A 60 -9.13 14.44 3.68
N ASN A 61 -9.29 13.76 4.83
CA ASN A 61 -8.59 14.10 6.06
C ASN A 61 -7.24 13.38 6.22
N VAL A 62 -6.89 12.51 5.28
CA VAL A 62 -5.64 11.74 5.33
C VAL A 62 -4.84 11.98 4.05
N TYR A 63 -3.59 12.40 4.21
CA TYR A 63 -2.67 12.55 3.10
C TYR A 63 -2.08 11.18 2.72
N PRO A 64 -2.25 10.68 1.47
CA PRO A 64 -1.83 9.34 1.08
C PRO A 64 -0.36 9.01 1.36
N ASP A 65 0.55 9.93 1.04
CA ASP A 65 1.98 9.74 1.27
C ASP A 65 2.32 9.62 2.76
N TYR A 66 1.62 10.34 3.63
CA TYR A 66 1.79 10.17 5.08
C TYR A 66 1.35 8.78 5.54
N ALA A 67 0.18 8.33 5.08
CA ALA A 67 -0.32 7.00 5.42
C ALA A 67 0.59 5.88 4.87
N PHE A 68 1.11 6.05 3.65
CA PHE A 68 2.10 5.15 3.07
C PHE A 68 3.34 5.04 3.97
N GLN A 69 3.95 6.16 4.35
CA GLN A 69 5.16 6.17 5.19
C GLN A 69 4.91 5.55 6.57
N ASN A 70 3.74 5.78 7.16
CA ASN A 70 3.37 5.10 8.41
C ASN A 70 3.27 3.59 8.24
N LEU A 71 2.62 3.10 7.18
CA LEU A 71 2.42 1.67 6.96
C LEU A 71 3.71 0.97 6.52
N ASP A 72 4.53 1.63 5.70
CA ASP A 72 5.81 1.09 5.22
C ASP A 72 6.82 0.94 6.38
N SER A 73 6.93 1.96 7.24
CA SER A 73 7.76 1.88 8.46
C SER A 73 7.31 0.80 9.46
N ARG A 74 6.08 0.27 9.34
CA ARG A 74 5.51 -0.78 10.17
C ARG A 74 5.56 -2.16 9.52
N TYR A 75 6.41 -2.36 8.50
CA TYR A 75 6.54 -3.64 7.79
C TYR A 75 6.70 -4.84 8.74
N ASP A 76 7.58 -4.76 9.74
CA ASP A 76 7.80 -5.87 10.67
C ASP A 76 6.57 -6.18 11.53
N GLU A 77 5.82 -5.15 11.94
CA GLU A 77 4.55 -5.33 12.66
C GLU A 77 3.51 -6.03 11.78
N LEU A 78 3.30 -5.52 10.56
CA LEU A 78 2.41 -6.14 9.57
C LEU A 78 2.81 -7.61 9.31
N ARG A 79 4.12 -7.85 9.21
CA ARG A 79 4.68 -9.18 9.00
C ARG A 79 4.46 -10.11 10.19
N ASN A 80 4.57 -9.61 11.42
CA ASN A 80 4.39 -10.40 12.62
C ASN A 80 2.91 -10.76 12.85
N ILE A 81 2.00 -9.80 12.63
CA ILE A 81 0.54 -10.03 12.68
C ILE A 81 0.14 -11.15 11.70
N SER A 82 0.77 -11.21 10.52
CA SER A 82 0.51 -12.26 9.53
C SER A 82 1.01 -13.66 9.91
N SER A 83 1.85 -13.80 10.95
CA SER A 83 2.55 -15.04 11.28
C SER A 83 1.96 -15.78 12.48
N GLY A 84 1.14 -15.13 13.31
CA GLY A 84 0.59 -15.71 14.54
C GLY A 84 -0.86 -16.20 14.38
N ASP A 85 -1.06 -17.45 13.94
CA ASP A 85 -2.17 -18.32 14.39
C ASP A 85 -2.07 -19.80 13.93
N GLY A 86 -0.88 -20.33 13.63
CA GLY A 86 -0.68 -21.76 13.30
C GLY A 86 -1.39 -22.30 12.05
N THR A 87 -2.24 -21.51 11.37
CA THR A 87 -3.05 -21.91 10.23
C THR A 87 -2.73 -21.01 9.04
N ARG A 88 -1.79 -21.45 8.17
CA ARG A 88 -1.48 -20.82 6.86
C ARG A 88 -1.59 -19.27 6.88
N GLY A 89 -0.93 -18.65 7.86
CA GLY A 89 -1.14 -17.26 8.27
C GLY A 89 -0.92 -16.25 7.13
N GLY A 90 -1.92 -15.43 6.89
CA GLY A 90 -1.88 -14.30 5.97
C GLY A 90 -2.44 -13.07 6.65
N LEU A 91 -1.92 -11.89 6.27
CA LEU A 91 -2.60 -10.64 6.60
C LEU A 91 -4.02 -10.70 6.02
N ASN A 92 -4.99 -10.24 6.78
CA ASN A 92 -6.35 -10.11 6.29
C ASN A 92 -6.88 -8.68 6.54
N LYS A 93 -8.01 -8.37 5.92
CA LYS A 93 -8.59 -7.03 5.99
C LYS A 93 -9.01 -6.62 7.40
N LYS A 94 -9.42 -7.57 8.24
CA LYS A 94 -9.83 -7.29 9.62
C LYS A 94 -8.61 -6.83 10.42
N MET A 95 -7.52 -7.58 10.35
CA MET A 95 -6.24 -7.21 10.99
C MET A 95 -5.75 -5.83 10.56
N LEU A 96 -5.87 -5.49 9.27
CA LEU A 96 -5.52 -4.15 8.77
C LEU A 96 -6.47 -3.05 9.28
N SER A 97 -7.75 -3.38 9.50
CA SER A 97 -8.75 -2.43 10.00
C SER A 97 -8.56 -2.12 11.48
N ASP A 98 -7.92 -3.02 12.22
CA ASP A 98 -7.60 -2.86 13.65
C ASP A 98 -6.30 -2.05 13.86
N LEU A 99 -5.58 -1.68 12.79
CA LEU A 99 -4.38 -0.84 12.89
C LEU A 99 -4.75 0.62 13.15
N GLU A 100 -4.30 1.13 14.29
CA GLU A 100 -4.41 2.54 14.60
C GLU A 100 -3.26 3.33 13.97
N ILE A 101 -3.60 4.46 13.32
CA ILE A 101 -2.64 5.42 12.77
C ILE A 101 -2.88 6.75 13.45
N MET A 102 -1.82 7.33 14.01
CA MET A 102 -1.90 8.70 14.53
C MET A 102 -2.05 9.67 13.35
N LEU A 103 -3.12 10.47 13.36
CA LEU A 103 -3.41 11.45 12.32
C LEU A 103 -3.21 12.87 12.88
N PRO A 104 -2.03 13.49 12.66
CA PRO A 104 -1.81 14.89 12.98
C PRO A 104 -2.59 15.78 12.00
N THR A 105 -2.44 17.10 12.08
CA THR A 105 -3.14 18.01 11.16
C THR A 105 -2.78 17.71 9.71
N LEU A 106 -3.69 17.94 8.77
CA LEU A 106 -3.44 17.67 7.35
C LEU A 106 -2.19 18.40 6.82
N ALA A 107 -1.89 19.60 7.36
CA ALA A 107 -0.68 20.34 7.03
C ALA A 107 0.60 19.63 7.49
N GLU A 108 0.60 19.04 8.68
CA GLU A 108 1.74 18.24 9.19
C GLU A 108 1.88 16.94 8.41
N GLN A 109 0.77 16.25 8.13
CA GLN A 109 0.78 15.05 7.30
C GLN A 109 1.44 15.32 5.94
N LYS A 110 1.08 16.42 5.28
CA LYS A 110 1.70 16.83 4.00
C LYS A 110 3.20 17.02 4.13
N LYS A 111 3.64 17.82 5.11
CA LYS A 111 5.07 18.07 5.34
C LYS A 111 5.86 16.79 5.57
N ILE A 112 5.33 15.89 6.41
CA ILE A 112 5.97 14.61 6.72
C ILE A 112 6.00 13.70 5.48
N GLY A 113 4.87 13.53 4.81
CA GLY A 113 4.75 12.67 3.62
C GLY A 113 5.65 13.13 2.48
N GLU A 114 5.66 14.43 2.18
CA GLU A 114 6.53 15.02 1.16
C GLU A 114 8.02 14.88 1.53
N TYR A 115 8.37 15.12 2.80
CA TYR A 115 9.76 15.00 3.24
C TYR A 115 10.33 13.59 3.02
N PHE A 116 9.62 12.55 3.47
CA PHE A 116 10.07 11.17 3.28
C PHE A 116 10.00 10.73 1.83
N SER A 117 8.95 11.10 1.08
CA SER A 117 8.89 10.78 -0.35
C SER A 117 10.07 11.40 -1.11
N ASN A 118 10.50 12.61 -0.75
CA ASN A 118 11.67 13.25 -1.34
C ASN A 118 12.96 12.50 -0.98
N LEU A 119 13.12 12.05 0.26
CA LEU A 119 14.26 11.23 0.67
C LEU A 119 14.31 9.91 -0.10
N ASP A 120 13.18 9.22 -0.25
CA ASP A 120 13.10 7.97 -1.00
C ASP A 120 13.52 8.18 -2.46
N ASN A 121 13.05 9.27 -3.08
CA ASN A 121 13.44 9.63 -4.45
C ASN A 121 14.94 9.93 -4.58
N LEU A 122 15.56 10.54 -3.56
CA LEU A 122 16.98 10.85 -3.54
C LEU A 122 17.85 9.61 -3.36
N ILE A 123 17.42 8.65 -2.53
CA ILE A 123 18.16 7.41 -2.24
C ILE A 123 17.99 6.39 -3.39
N THR A 124 16.84 6.42 -4.06
CA THR A 124 16.53 5.52 -5.18
C THR A 124 17.10 6.02 -6.52
N LEU A 125 17.75 7.19 -6.55
CA LEU A 125 18.61 7.57 -7.68
C LEU A 125 19.66 6.46 -7.83
N PRO A 126 19.71 5.78 -8.98
CA PRO A 126 20.66 4.70 -9.17
C PRO A 126 22.05 5.29 -8.98
N ASN A 127 22.84 4.68 -8.10
CA ASN A 127 24.29 4.78 -8.17
C ASN A 127 24.66 4.53 -9.63
N HIS A 128 25.02 5.59 -10.34
CA HIS A 128 25.44 5.52 -11.72
C HIS A 128 26.82 4.85 -11.77
N PRO A 129 27.15 4.25 -12.93
CA PRO A 129 27.45 2.83 -13.15
C PRO A 129 28.69 2.25 -12.44
#